data_AF-A0A9P5D1M5-F1
#
_entry.id   AF-A0A9P5D1M5-F1
#
_cell.length_a   1.000
_cell.length_b   1.000
_cell.length_c   1.000
_cell.angle_alpha   90.00
_cell.angle_beta   90.00
_cell.angle_gamma   90.00
#
_symmetry.space_group_name_H-M   'P 1'
#
loop_
_entity.id
_entity.type
_entity.pdbx_description
1 polymer ?
#
loop_
_entity_poly.entity_id
_entity_poly.type
_entity_poly.pdbx_seq_one_letter_code
_entity_poly.pdbx_strand_id
1 'polypeptide(L)' 'MNKQKGIVHWGLSPNRQNPFAGAVHDAIFNTFRRTKSQIFYWLPTMLTGYYIMNWATD' A
#
# COMPACT_ATOMS: atom_id res chain seq x y z
N MET A 1 -22.44 -15.23 0.04
CA MET A 1 -22.92 -13.83 0.13
C MET A 1 -23.78 -13.74 1.37
N ASN A 2 -23.30 -13.08 2.41
CA ASN A 2 -23.98 -13.07 3.71
C ASN A 2 -25.20 -12.15 3.68
N LYS A 3 -26.22 -12.46 4.47
CA LYS A 3 -27.44 -11.65 4.55
C LYS A 3 -27.10 -10.29 5.16
N GLN A 4 -27.21 -9.23 4.37
CA GLN A 4 -27.01 -7.83 4.78
C GLN A 4 -28.34 -7.10 4.68
N LYS A 5 -28.66 -6.26 5.67
CA LYS A 5 -29.89 -5.46 5.72
C LYS A 5 -29.54 -4.02 6.06
N GLY A 6 -30.15 -3.04 5.38
CA GLY A 6 -30.09 -1.62 5.76
C GLY A 6 -28.83 -0.86 5.36
N ILE A 7 -28.01 -1.36 4.42
CA ILE A 7 -26.82 -0.64 3.94
C ILE A 7 -27.19 0.13 2.67
N VAL A 8 -27.00 1.45 2.68
CA VAL A 8 -27.20 2.33 1.52
C VAL A 8 -25.83 2.84 1.06
N HIS A 9 -25.57 2.75 -0.24
CA HIS A 9 -24.34 3.24 -0.87
C HIS A 9 -24.64 4.35 -1.86
N TRP A 10 -23.75 5.35 -1.90
CA TRP A 10 -23.81 6.44 -2.88
C TRP A 10 -22.55 6.41 -3.73
N GLY A 11 -22.69 6.76 -5.01
CA GLY A 11 -21.58 6.82 -5.95
C GLY A 11 -21.73 7.99 -6.91
N LEU A 12 -20.61 8.52 -7.38
CA LEU A 12 -20.55 9.56 -8.41
C LEU A 12 -20.12 8.94 -9.74
N SER A 13 -20.68 9.40 -10.86
CA SER A 13 -20.25 8.98 -12.20
C SER A 13 -18.74 9.19 -12.39
N PRO A 14 -17.99 8.25 -13.00
CA PRO A 14 -16.53 8.36 -13.15
C PRO A 14 -16.08 9.62 -13.89
N ASN A 15 -16.84 10.09 -14.88
CA ASN A 15 -16.55 11.32 -15.63
C ASN A 15 -16.71 12.62 -14.83
N ARG A 16 -17.21 12.54 -13.59
CA ARG A 16 -17.34 13.67 -12.66
C ARG A 16 -16.36 13.61 -11.49
N GLN A 17 -15.46 12.62 -11.49
CA GLN A 17 -14.40 12.50 -10.49
C GLN A 17 -13.08 12.97 -11.08
N ASN A 18 -12.24 13.59 -10.25
CA ASN A 18 -10.85 13.85 -10.61
C ASN A 18 -10.00 12.64 -10.17
N PRO A 19 -9.35 11.91 -11.10
CA PRO A 19 -8.58 10.70 -10.79
C PRO A 19 -7.36 10.95 -9.90
N PHE A 20 -6.88 12.20 -9.82
CA PHE A 20 -5.73 12.60 -9.00
C PHE A 20 -6.11 13.50 -7.82
N ALA A 21 -7.41 13.61 -7.49
CA ALA A 21 -7.85 14.35 -6.32
C ALA A 21 -7.12 13.84 -5.06
N GLY A 22 -6.44 14.74 -4.35
CA GLY A 22 -5.72 14.41 -3.12
C GLY A 22 -4.43 13.60 -3.31
N ALA A 23 -4.01 13.26 -4.54
CA ALA A 23 -2.90 12.33 -4.76
C ALA A 23 -1.60 12.75 -4.06
N VAL A 24 -1.21 14.03 -4.12
CA VAL A 24 0.05 14.47 -3.48
C VAL A 24 -0.05 14.46 -1.94
N HIS A 25 -1.16 14.95 -1.39
CA HIS A 25 -1.39 14.98 0.05
C HIS A 25 -1.54 13.56 0.61
N ASP A 26 -2.41 12.75 0.02
CA ASP A 26 -2.79 11.44 0.55
C ASP A 26 -1.77 10.36 0.22
N ALA A 27 -1.20 10.34 -1.00
CA ALA A 27 -0.33 9.25 -1.40
C ALA A 27 0.96 9.21 -0.57
N ILE A 28 1.54 10.36 -0.20
CA ILE A 28 2.78 10.39 0.59
C ILE A 28 2.54 9.76 1.97
N PHE A 29 1.55 10.26 2.72
CA PHE A 29 1.30 9.77 4.07
C PHE A 29 0.75 8.34 4.08
N ASN A 30 -0.11 7.99 3.13
CA ASN A 30 -0.66 6.64 3.03
C ASN A 30 0.41 5.62 2.62
N THR A 31 1.32 5.98 1.72
CA THR A 31 2.45 5.12 1.34
C THR A 31 3.39 4.94 2.53
N PHE A 32 3.77 6.01 3.23
CA PHE A 32 4.59 5.89 4.43
C PHE A 32 3.95 4.99 5.49
N ARG A 33 2.66 5.21 5.79
CA ARG A 33 1.90 4.40 6.76
C ARG A 33 1.91 2.91 6.40
N ARG A 34 1.66 2.59 5.11
CA ARG A 34 1.66 1.21 4.60
C ARG A 34 3.07 0.60 4.68
N THR A 35 4.09 1.30 4.20
CA THR A 35 5.47 0.82 4.24
C THR A 35 5.94 0.59 5.67
N LYS A 36 5.74 1.55 6.57
CA LYS A 36 6.10 1.42 8.00
C LYS A 36 5.42 0.21 8.64
N SER A 37 4.15 -0.04 8.35
CA SER A 37 3.42 -1.18 8.91
C SER A 37 3.93 -2.54 8.43
N GLN A 38 4.73 -2.56 7.35
CA GLN A 38 5.18 -3.80 6.72
C GLN A 38 6.70 -3.97 6.69
N ILE A 39 7.46 -2.92 7.00
CA ILE A 39 8.91 -2.86 6.76
C ILE A 39 9.65 -4.02 7.40
N PHE A 40 9.28 -4.41 8.63
CA PHE A 40 9.93 -5.50 9.35
C PHE A 40 9.57 -6.90 8.86
N TYR A 41 8.53 -7.08 8.04
CA TYR A 41 8.18 -8.40 7.51
C TYR A 41 9.01 -8.78 6.28
N TRP A 42 9.44 -7.82 5.47
CA TRP A 42 10.12 -8.10 4.20
C TRP A 42 11.55 -7.55 4.15
N LEU A 43 11.84 -6.44 4.83
CA LEU A 43 13.18 -5.84 4.77
C LEU A 43 14.26 -6.75 5.35
N PRO A 44 14.06 -7.47 6.49
CA PRO A 44 15.09 -8.34 7.03
C PRO A 44 15.52 -9.45 6.07
N THR A 45 14.56 -10.08 5.39
CA THR A 45 14.83 -11.13 4.40
C THR A 45 15.57 -10.59 3.18
N MET A 46 15.19 -9.41 2.68
CA MET A 46 15.90 -8.75 1.58
C MET A 46 17.35 -8.41 1.94
N LEU A 47 17.58 -7.83 3.13
CA LEU A 47 18.91 -7.51 3.62
C LEU A 47 19.76 -8.77 3.81
N THR A 48 19.18 -9.81 4.41
CA THR A 48 19.85 -11.10 4.60
C THR A 48 20.29 -11.69 3.27
N GLY A 49 19.41 -11.71 2.27
CA GLY A 49 19.74 -12.18 0.92
C GLY A 49 20.88 -11.39 0.28
N TYR A 50 20.83 -10.05 0.38
CA TYR A 50 21.89 -9.19 -0.13
C TYR A 50 23.25 -9.49 0.51
N TYR A 51 23.30 -9.62 1.85
CA TYR A 51 24.55 -9.91 2.55
C TYR A 51 25.09 -11.31 2.24
N ILE A 52 24.23 -12.32 2.09
CA ILE A 52 24.66 -13.67 1.66
C ILE A 52 25.28 -13.62 0.27
N MET A 53 24.64 -12.90 -0.67
CA MET A 53 25.16 -12.77 -2.03
C MET A 53 26.49 -12.03 -2.07
N ASN A 54 26.62 -10.94 -1.31
CA ASN A 54 27.88 -10.21 -1.21
C ASN A 54 28.99 -11.08 -0.62
N TRP A 55 28.74 -11.77 0.50
CA TRP A 55 29.69 -12.72 1.08
C TRP A 55 30.10 -13.84 0.11
N ALA A 56 29.18 -14.35 -0.71
CA ALA A 56 29.48 -15.42 -1.65
C ALA A 56 30.26 -14.97 -2.90
N THR A 57 30.28 -13.67 -3.18
CA THR A 57 30.91 -13.10 -4.38
C THR A 57 32.26 -12.45 -4.08
N ASP A 58 32.47 -12.01 -2.84
CA ASP A 58 33.75 -11.50 -2.33
C ASP A 58 34.72 -12.67 -2.01
#